data_AF-A0A1X1RMI8-F1
#
_entry.id   AF-A0A1X1RMI8-F1
#
_cell.length_a   1.000
_cell.length_b   1.000
_cell.length_c   1.000
_cell.angle_alpha   90.00
_cell.angle_beta   90.00
_cell.angle_gamma   90.00
#
_symmetry.space_group_name_H-M   'P 1'
#
loop_
_entity.id
_entity.type
_entity.pdbx_description
1 polymer ?
#
loop_
_entity_poly.entity_id
_entity_poly.type
_entity_poly.pdbx_seq_one_letter_code
_entity_poly.pdbx_strand_id
1 'polypeptide(L)'
;MYAAETEEAAVAETLLHNVPAEGGVLTYDRYSSKALALLKVTRELRLAILHGIDLRRLKVAPDEVTTSPASTYPDTVRWAEAAHGIGVDGMVWMSRLCNDAKAYVFFGDKCANAFAQDTSHARIFASPADQIWLIDLCAPLHIDVLLQPS
;
A
#
# COMPACT_ATOMS: atom_id res chain seq x y z
N MET A 1 -10.23 0.49 2.22
CA MET A 1 -9.53 0.35 0.92
C MET A 1 -8.10 0.84 1.09
N TYR A 2 -7.11 0.09 0.61
CA TYR A 2 -5.70 0.51 0.63
C TYR A 2 -5.30 1.05 -0.74
N ALA A 3 -4.46 2.09 -0.76
CA ALA A 3 -3.94 2.71 -1.98
C ALA A 3 -2.56 3.32 -1.72
N ALA A 4 -1.87 3.75 -2.77
CA ALA A 4 -0.61 4.48 -2.65
C ALA A 4 -0.52 5.58 -3.72
N GLU A 5 0.43 6.50 -3.53
CA GLU A 5 0.67 7.64 -4.43
C GLU A 5 1.29 7.21 -5.77
N THR A 6 2.00 6.08 -5.78
CA THR A 6 2.66 5.52 -6.96
C THR A 6 2.36 4.02 -7.13
N GLU A 7 2.61 3.49 -8.32
CA GLU A 7 2.43 2.06 -8.60
C GLU A 7 3.38 1.21 -7.74
N GLU A 8 4.62 1.67 -7.62
CA GLU A 8 5.68 1.02 -6.86
C GLU A 8 5.31 0.92 -5.38
N ALA A 9 4.80 2.00 -4.79
CA ALA A 9 4.36 2.00 -3.40
C ALA A 9 3.12 1.11 -3.20
N ALA A 10 2.20 1.04 -4.18
CA ALA A 10 1.04 0.15 -4.10
C ALA A 10 1.46 -1.33 -4.13
N VAL A 11 2.39 -1.68 -5.02
CA VAL A 11 3.01 -3.01 -5.08
C VAL A 11 3.77 -3.30 -3.79
N ALA A 12 4.56 -2.36 -3.31
CA ALA A 12 5.39 -2.55 -2.14
C ALA A 12 4.55 -2.83 -0.88
N GLU A 13 3.48 -2.06 -0.63
CA GLU A 13 2.59 -2.27 0.51
C GLU A 13 1.70 -3.52 0.36
N THR A 14 1.38 -3.95 -0.86
CA THR A 14 0.43 -5.05 -1.07
C THR A 14 1.10 -6.41 -1.26
N LEU A 15 2.17 -6.45 -2.04
CA LEU A 15 2.87 -7.67 -2.46
C LEU A 15 4.17 -7.88 -1.70
N LEU A 16 4.91 -6.80 -1.42
CA LEU A 16 6.28 -6.88 -0.92
C LEU A 16 6.41 -6.58 0.58
N HIS A 17 5.32 -6.17 1.25
CA HIS A 17 5.35 -5.70 2.63
C HIS A 17 5.98 -6.71 3.61
N ASN A 18 5.84 -8.01 3.33
CA ASN A 18 6.38 -9.11 4.11
C ASN A 18 7.67 -9.72 3.54
N VAL A 19 8.21 -9.16 2.46
CA VAL A 19 9.47 -9.61 1.87
C VAL A 19 10.62 -8.95 2.65
N PRO A 20 11.64 -9.73 3.07
CA PRO A 20 12.83 -9.18 3.74
C PRO A 20 13.56 -8.13 2.90
N ALA A 21 14.32 -7.26 3.57
CA ALA A 21 15.04 -6.17 2.90
C ALA A 21 16.20 -6.67 2.02
N GLU A 22 16.74 -7.85 2.34
CA GLU A 22 17.77 -8.55 1.57
C GLU A 22 17.22 -9.21 0.28
N GLY A 23 15.91 -9.18 0.06
CA GLY A 23 15.25 -9.81 -1.08
C GLY A 23 14.44 -11.05 -0.71
N GLY A 24 14.01 -11.81 -1.71
CA GLY A 24 13.22 -13.01 -1.49
C GLY A 24 12.50 -13.51 -2.74
N VAL A 25 11.43 -14.27 -2.52
CA VAL A 25 10.64 -14.87 -3.60
C VAL A 25 9.20 -14.39 -3.51
N LEU A 26 8.68 -13.88 -4.62
CA LEU A 26 7.27 -13.55 -4.79
C LEU A 26 6.59 -14.66 -5.61
N THR A 27 5.80 -15.50 -4.94
CA THR A 27 5.14 -16.66 -5.56
C THR A 27 3.90 -16.26 -6.38
N TYR A 28 3.58 -17.03 -7.43
CA TYR A 28 2.45 -16.75 -8.34
C TYR A 28 1.11 -16.55 -7.63
N ASP A 29 0.81 -17.35 -6.61
CA ASP A 29 -0.43 -17.27 -5.83
C ASP A 29 -0.59 -15.94 -5.07
N ARG A 30 0.52 -15.27 -4.74
CA ARG A 30 0.52 -13.99 -4.01
C ARG A 30 0.05 -12.82 -4.86
N TYR A 31 0.28 -12.86 -6.18
CA TYR A 31 -0.01 -11.72 -7.06
C TYR A 31 -1.07 -12.00 -8.13
N SER A 32 -1.24 -13.25 -8.59
CA SER A 32 -2.10 -13.59 -9.73
C SER A 32 -3.57 -13.19 -9.59
N SER A 33 -4.10 -13.19 -8.37
CA SER A 33 -5.49 -12.77 -8.09
C SER A 33 -5.66 -11.25 -7.93
N LYS A 34 -4.58 -10.47 -8.06
CA LYS A 34 -4.57 -9.04 -7.80
C LYS A 34 -4.47 -8.22 -9.09
N ALA A 35 -5.02 -7.01 -9.02
CA ALA A 35 -4.90 -6.00 -10.04
C ALA A 35 -4.51 -4.67 -9.40
N LEU A 36 -3.82 -3.83 -10.17
CA LEU A 36 -3.57 -2.44 -9.85
C LEU A 36 -4.55 -1.59 -10.66
N ALA A 37 -5.24 -0.67 -9.99
CA ALA A 37 -6.16 0.26 -10.62
C ALA A 37 -5.81 1.69 -10.20
N LEU A 38 -5.83 2.61 -11.15
CA LEU A 38 -5.71 4.03 -10.87
C LEU A 38 -7.06 4.58 -10.38
N LEU A 39 -7.03 5.34 -9.29
CA LEU A 39 -8.22 5.94 -8.69
C LEU A 39 -8.16 7.47 -8.80
N LYS A 40 -9.26 8.07 -9.22
CA LYS A 40 -9.49 9.51 -9.17
C LYS A 40 -10.35 9.85 -7.96
N VAL A 41 -9.82 10.70 -7.10
CA VAL A 41 -10.55 11.27 -5.97
C VAL A 41 -11.56 12.30 -6.50
N THR A 42 -12.83 12.17 -6.15
CA THR A 42 -13.93 12.99 -6.70
C THR A 42 -14.40 14.11 -5.77
N ARG A 43 -13.93 14.11 -4.52
CA ARG A 43 -14.17 15.16 -3.52
C ARG A 43 -12.98 15.30 -2.58
N GLU A 44 -12.88 16.40 -1.86
CA GLU A 44 -11.89 16.51 -0.79
C GLU A 44 -12.09 15.42 0.28
N LEU A 45 -10.98 14.83 0.70
CA LEU A 45 -10.92 13.79 1.74
C LEU A 45 -10.13 14.31 2.93
N ARG A 46 -10.64 14.09 4.13
CA ARG A 46 -9.94 14.39 5.38
C ARG A 46 -9.19 13.16 5.84
N LEU A 47 -7.88 13.23 5.98
CA LEU A 47 -7.06 12.09 6.41
C LEU A 47 -6.30 12.39 7.70
N ALA A 48 -6.13 11.39 8.55
CA ALA A 48 -5.17 11.43 9.65
C ALA A 48 -3.75 11.29 9.09
N ILE A 49 -2.88 12.25 9.41
CA ILE A 49 -1.50 12.29 8.94
C ILE A 49 -0.61 11.58 9.94
N LEU A 50 -0.01 10.45 9.53
CA LEU A 50 0.93 9.68 10.33
C LEU A 50 2.32 9.62 9.67
N HIS A 51 2.81 10.77 9.22
CA HIS A 51 4.18 10.91 8.71
C HIS A 51 4.73 12.30 8.99
N GLY A 52 6.04 12.48 8.79
CA GLY A 52 6.69 13.77 8.91
C GLY A 52 6.62 14.38 10.31
N ILE A 53 6.58 15.71 10.38
CA ILE A 53 6.63 16.44 11.66
C ILE A 53 5.39 16.21 12.54
N ASP A 54 4.25 15.86 11.94
CA ASP A 54 2.99 15.66 12.67
C ASP A 54 3.03 14.45 13.61
N LEU A 55 3.87 13.45 13.33
CA LEU A 55 4.12 12.34 14.27
C LEU A 55 4.63 12.82 15.63
N ARG A 56 5.42 13.91 15.66
CA ARG A 56 5.87 14.50 16.93
C ARG A 56 4.72 15.09 17.75
N ARG A 57 3.64 15.52 17.11
CA ARG A 57 2.43 15.99 17.81
C ARG A 57 1.70 14.83 18.48
N LEU A 58 1.78 13.64 17.88
CA LEU A 58 1.26 12.40 18.45
C LEU A 58 2.20 11.79 19.51
N LYS A 59 3.45 12.28 19.60
CA LYS A 59 4.54 11.70 20.41
C LYS A 59 4.83 10.25 20.04
N VAL A 60 4.78 9.98 18.74
CA VAL A 60 4.94 8.65 18.14
C VAL A 60 6.12 8.71 17.19
N ALA A 61 6.95 7.68 17.18
CA ALA A 61 8.02 7.51 16.23
C ALA A 61 7.51 6.84 14.94
N PRO A 62 8.12 7.10 13.76
CA PRO A 62 7.64 6.53 12.49
C PRO A 62 7.54 5.00 12.50
N ASP A 63 8.41 4.33 13.26
CA ASP A 63 8.45 2.89 13.41
C ASP A 63 7.27 2.30 14.18
N GLU A 64 6.68 3.07 15.09
CA GLU A 64 5.44 2.72 15.81
C GLU A 64 4.17 2.80 14.92
N VAL A 65 4.31 3.33 13.70
CA VAL A 65 3.22 3.41 12.71
C VAL A 65 3.49 2.48 11.51
N THR A 66 4.74 2.45 11.03
CA THR A 66 5.10 1.91 9.71
C THR A 66 6.01 0.68 9.74
N THR A 67 6.71 0.39 10.84
CA THR A 67 7.79 -0.62 10.89
C THR A 67 7.34 -1.92 11.54
N SER A 68 6.09 -2.31 11.34
CA SER A 68 5.56 -3.53 11.92
C SER A 68 5.70 -4.68 10.92
N PRO A 69 6.61 -5.66 11.11
CA PRO A 69 6.47 -6.96 10.45
C PRO A 69 5.09 -7.56 10.77
N ALA A 70 4.62 -8.55 10.00
CA ALA A 70 3.29 -9.15 10.15
C ALA A 70 2.86 -9.51 11.61
N SER A 71 3.81 -9.65 12.53
CA SER A 71 3.60 -9.82 13.97
C SER A 71 2.99 -8.62 14.71
N THR A 72 3.01 -7.40 14.15
CA THR A 72 2.49 -6.17 14.78
C THR A 72 1.40 -5.46 13.95
N TYR A 73 0.75 -6.19 13.02
CA TYR A 73 -0.52 -5.79 12.38
C TYR A 73 -1.57 -5.19 13.37
N PRO A 74 -1.65 -5.63 14.66
CA PRO A 74 -2.53 -5.01 15.65
C PRO A 74 -2.33 -3.50 15.87
N ASP A 75 -1.11 -2.96 15.71
CA ASP A 75 -0.84 -1.56 16.01
C ASP A 75 -1.29 -0.63 14.87
N THR A 76 -1.13 -1.05 13.60
CA THR A 76 -1.74 -0.33 12.46
C THR A 76 -3.26 -0.34 12.54
N VAL A 77 -3.86 -1.43 13.04
CA VAL A 77 -5.31 -1.51 13.29
C VAL A 77 -5.74 -0.51 14.36
N ARG A 78 -5.00 -0.38 15.47
CA ARG A 78 -5.29 0.62 16.52
C ARG A 78 -5.24 2.05 16.00
N TRP A 79 -4.25 2.37 15.17
CA TRP A 79 -4.18 3.69 14.52
C TRP A 79 -5.38 3.94 13.59
N ALA A 80 -5.77 2.92 12.82
CA ALA A 80 -6.95 3.00 11.96
C ALA A 80 -8.25 3.18 12.78
N GLU A 81 -8.41 2.46 13.89
CA GLU A 81 -9.55 2.59 14.81
C GLU A 81 -9.60 3.98 15.44
N ALA A 82 -8.47 4.49 15.94
CA ALA A 82 -8.38 5.83 16.52
C ALA A 82 -8.70 6.92 15.49
N ALA A 83 -8.15 6.81 14.28
CA ALA A 83 -8.45 7.71 13.17
C ALA A 83 -9.94 7.65 12.78
N HIS A 84 -10.51 6.44 12.70
CA HIS A 84 -11.94 6.27 12.40
C HIS A 84 -12.82 6.96 13.45
N GLY A 85 -12.47 6.83 14.73
CA GLY A 85 -13.18 7.42 15.87
C GLY A 85 -13.20 8.96 15.90
N ILE A 86 -12.19 9.63 15.32
CA ILE A 86 -12.18 11.10 15.19
C ILE A 86 -12.90 11.61 13.93
N GLY A 87 -13.53 10.73 13.15
CA GLY A 87 -14.39 11.10 12.03
C GLY A 87 -13.66 11.60 10.78
N VAL A 88 -12.41 11.19 10.55
CA VAL A 88 -11.72 11.41 9.27
C VAL A 88 -12.09 10.31 8.26
N ASP A 89 -11.91 10.57 6.97
CA ASP A 89 -12.23 9.65 5.85
C ASP A 89 -11.21 8.50 5.70
N GLY A 90 -10.05 8.60 6.36
CA GLY A 90 -8.96 7.65 6.22
C GLY A 90 -7.68 8.13 6.91
N MET A 91 -6.57 7.51 6.56
CA MET A 91 -5.26 7.78 7.15
C MET A 91 -4.16 7.66 6.09
N VAL A 92 -3.09 8.41 6.26
CA VAL A 92 -1.95 8.48 5.33
C VAL A 92 -0.64 8.36 6.10
N TRP A 93 0.30 7.57 5.57
CA TRP A 93 1.64 7.39 6.12
C TRP A 93 2.67 7.34 4.99
N MET A 94 3.95 7.45 5.34
CA MET A 94 5.04 7.24 4.39
C MET A 94 5.22 5.74 4.16
N SER A 95 5.23 5.27 2.92
CA SER A 95 5.48 3.85 2.65
C SER A 95 6.86 3.46 3.16
N ARG A 96 6.93 2.32 3.85
CA ARG A 96 8.20 1.88 4.45
C ARG A 96 9.21 1.48 3.38
N LEU A 97 8.75 0.77 2.37
CA LEU A 97 9.57 0.27 1.26
C LEU A 97 9.80 1.36 0.20
N CYS A 98 8.89 2.33 0.11
CA CYS A 98 9.01 3.50 -0.76
C CYS A 98 9.01 4.78 0.11
N ASN A 99 10.14 5.06 0.78
CA ASN A 99 10.28 6.16 1.76
C ASN A 99 10.25 7.58 1.15
N ASP A 100 9.67 7.71 -0.02
CA ASP A 100 9.43 8.94 -0.79
C ASP A 100 7.98 9.02 -1.31
N ALA A 101 7.17 7.98 -1.13
CA ALA A 101 5.79 7.88 -1.60
C ALA A 101 4.83 7.54 -0.45
N LYS A 102 3.64 8.14 -0.48
CA LYS A 102 2.62 7.91 0.56
C LYS A 102 1.80 6.66 0.30
N ALA A 103 1.42 6.02 1.38
CA ALA A 103 0.41 4.96 1.42
C ALA A 103 -0.83 5.44 2.19
N TYR A 104 -1.98 4.91 1.81
CA TYR A 104 -3.30 5.36 2.26
C TYR A 104 -4.16 4.19 2.68
N VAL A 105 -4.98 4.42 3.70
CA VAL A 105 -6.17 3.61 3.98
C VAL A 105 -7.39 4.52 4.00
N PHE A 106 -8.42 4.14 3.27
CA PHE A 106 -9.70 4.84 3.18
C PHE A 106 -10.80 4.01 3.84
N PHE A 107 -11.58 4.64 4.71
CA PHE A 107 -12.65 3.98 5.45
C PHE A 107 -13.92 3.89 4.59
N GLY A 108 -14.29 2.66 4.23
CA GLY A 108 -15.37 2.41 3.26
C GLY A 108 -16.71 2.99 3.67
N ASP A 109 -17.05 2.95 4.97
CA ASP A 109 -18.28 3.51 5.53
C ASP A 109 -18.35 5.04 5.42
N LYS A 110 -17.20 5.73 5.24
CA LYS A 110 -17.13 7.20 5.21
C LYS A 110 -16.92 7.77 3.81
N CYS A 111 -16.17 7.07 2.96
CA CYS A 111 -15.72 7.62 1.68
C CYS A 111 -15.79 6.67 0.48
N ALA A 112 -16.54 5.57 0.54
CA ALA A 112 -16.67 4.66 -0.61
C ALA A 112 -17.14 5.34 -1.92
N ASN A 113 -17.94 6.41 -1.82
CA ASN A 113 -18.43 7.17 -2.98
C ASN A 113 -17.48 8.30 -3.44
N ALA A 114 -16.30 8.43 -2.83
CA ALA A 114 -15.35 9.51 -3.12
C ALA A 114 -14.33 9.16 -4.21
N PHE A 115 -14.51 8.02 -4.89
CA PHE A 115 -13.56 7.51 -5.88
C PHE A 115 -14.28 7.14 -7.16
N ALA A 116 -13.65 7.50 -8.28
CA ALA A 116 -13.94 6.94 -9.59
C ALA A 116 -12.70 6.18 -10.07
N GLN A 117 -12.89 5.04 -10.73
CA GLN A 117 -11.78 4.36 -11.39
C GLN A 117 -11.36 5.18 -12.61
N ASP A 118 -10.05 5.43 -12.74
CA ASP A 118 -9.48 5.92 -13.98
C ASP A 118 -9.15 4.71 -14.88
N THR A 119 -9.84 4.59 -16.01
CA THR A 119 -9.70 3.45 -16.93
C THR A 119 -8.54 3.61 -17.91
N SER A 120 -7.79 4.71 -17.85
CA SER A 120 -6.60 4.91 -18.70
C SER A 120 -5.43 4.04 -18.29
N HIS A 121 -5.40 3.56 -17.05
CA HIS A 121 -4.29 2.79 -16.51
C HIS A 121 -4.74 1.71 -15.52
N ALA A 122 -4.30 0.48 -15.77
CA ALA A 122 -4.49 -0.65 -14.87
C ALA A 122 -3.44 -1.73 -15.17
N ARG A 123 -3.19 -2.60 -14.19
CA ARG A 123 -2.39 -3.82 -14.36
C ARG A 123 -3.16 -5.02 -13.86
N ILE A 124 -3.10 -6.11 -14.60
CA ILE A 124 -3.65 -7.41 -14.22
C ILE A 124 -2.46 -8.35 -14.06
N PHE A 125 -2.05 -8.64 -12.83
CA PHE A 125 -0.80 -9.39 -12.60
C PHE A 125 -0.85 -10.87 -13.01
N ALA A 126 -2.02 -11.37 -13.42
CA ALA A 126 -2.13 -12.65 -14.12
C ALA A 126 -1.72 -12.58 -15.61
N SER A 127 -1.62 -11.39 -16.19
CA SER A 127 -1.27 -11.20 -17.60
C SER A 127 0.24 -11.32 -17.82
N PRO A 128 0.70 -11.89 -18.95
CA PRO A 128 2.13 -11.99 -19.25
C PRO A 128 2.85 -10.62 -19.28
N ALA A 129 2.18 -9.58 -19.79
CA ALA A 129 2.78 -8.25 -19.89
C ALA A 129 3.02 -7.62 -18.51
N ASP A 130 2.06 -7.75 -17.60
CA ASP A 130 2.20 -7.20 -16.24
C ASP A 130 3.11 -8.05 -15.35
N GLN A 131 3.26 -9.35 -15.65
CA GLN A 131 4.26 -10.20 -15.01
C GLN A 131 5.68 -9.76 -15.37
N ILE A 132 5.94 -9.44 -16.63
CA ILE A 132 7.25 -8.91 -17.06
C ILE A 132 7.54 -7.59 -16.33
N TRP A 133 6.56 -6.67 -16.30
CA TRP A 133 6.72 -5.43 -15.56
C TRP A 133 6.99 -5.66 -14.06
N LEU A 134 6.27 -6.59 -13.43
CA LEU A 134 6.47 -6.92 -12.02
C LEU A 134 7.85 -7.52 -11.77
N ILE A 135 8.35 -8.37 -12.68
CA ILE A 135 9.73 -8.89 -12.66
C ILE A 135 10.72 -7.73 -12.72
N ASP A 136 10.57 -6.82 -13.67
CA ASP A 136 11.49 -5.68 -13.85
C ASP A 136 11.50 -4.76 -12.61
N LEU A 137 10.33 -4.53 -12.00
CA LEU A 137 10.21 -3.77 -10.75
C LEU A 137 10.90 -4.47 -9.58
N CYS A 138 10.79 -5.80 -9.49
CA CYS A 138 11.29 -6.60 -8.37
C CYS A 138 12.79 -6.95 -8.46
N ALA A 139 13.33 -7.05 -9.67
CA ALA A 139 14.73 -7.40 -9.93
C ALA A 139 15.76 -6.54 -9.15
N PRO A 140 15.68 -5.18 -9.16
CA PRO A 140 16.64 -4.35 -8.40
C PRO A 140 16.47 -4.49 -6.88
N LEU A 141 15.37 -5.08 -6.40
CA LEU A 141 15.10 -5.34 -4.99
C LEU A 141 15.57 -6.74 -4.55
N HIS A 142 16.23 -7.49 -5.44
CA HIS A 142 16.63 -8.88 -5.21
C HIS A 142 15.44 -9.82 -4.93
N ILE A 143 14.30 -9.55 -5.59
CA ILE A 143 13.08 -10.34 -5.44
C ILE A 143 12.81 -11.12 -6.73
N ASP A 144 12.86 -12.45 -6.63
CA ASP A 144 12.53 -13.36 -7.71
C ASP A 144 11.01 -13.55 -7.82
N VAL A 145 10.42 -13.18 -8.95
CA VAL A 145 9.00 -13.35 -9.21
C VAL A 145 8.78 -14.69 -9.91
N LEU A 146 8.10 -15.62 -9.25
CA LEU A 146 7.79 -16.93 -9.83
C LEU A 146 6.56 -16.84 -10.73
N LEU A 147 6.68 -17.38 -11.95
CA LEU A 147 5.58 -17.53 -12.88
C LEU A 147 4.76 -18.78 -12.56
N GLN A 148 3.57 -18.89 -13.18
CA GLN A 148 2.74 -20.07 -13.05
C GLN A 148 3.54 -21.34 -13.42
N PRO A 149 3.51 -22.39 -12.60
CA PRO A 149 4.10 -23.67 -12.98
C PRO A 149 3.36 -24.21 -14.21
N SER A 150 4.13 -24.63 -15.22
CA SER A 150 3.63 -25.33 -16.41
C SER A 150 2.96 -26.66 -16.09
#